data_AF-A0A1M6WQA9-F1
#
_entry.id   AF-A0A1M6WQA9-F1
#
_cell.length_a   1.000
_cell.length_b   1.000
_cell.length_c   1.000
_cell.angle_alpha   90.00
_cell.angle_beta   90.00
_cell.angle_gamma   90.00
#
_symmetry.space_group_name_H-M   'P 1'
#
loop_
_entity.id
_entity.type
_entity.pdbx_description
1 polymer ?
#
loop_
_entity_poly.entity_id
_entity_poly.type
_entity_poly.pdbx_seq_one_letter_code
_entity_poly.pdbx_strand_id
1 'polypeptide(L)'
;MLDEVIKSLQVGIARRWQSGLAEALSVAGAIWLITEISTKVSDTAEHWVKDHGNHYSAFVLVTAAIWFIKHVYEVRSVSFNLPTTNTKIEIRYGDLFKEQTGWLIGVGEFFDSAVGQVVSKNSLHGKLIDNVYNGDADRFRGLVDAELVGVKGTRTQRSISPKMKYEIGTTVVLANGAHKVFLVAMSRTHLETHKASSDVPTLWIALRGALESIHNHGNGAPISLPLIGNGQSSVNIDPQHLLRLIVLAIVDYGRKAGLPNQVSIIVPEDCFRVLDIREIRRDWRRR
;
A
#
# COMPACT_ATOMS: atom_id res chain seq x y z
N MET A 1 7.58 18.39 -3.52
CA MET A 1 7.70 18.46 -2.04
C MET A 1 6.67 19.42 -1.44
N LEU A 2 6.64 20.70 -1.82
CA LEU A 2 5.64 21.65 -1.29
C LEU A 2 4.19 21.21 -1.61
N ASP A 3 3.92 20.79 -2.84
CA ASP A 3 2.60 20.33 -3.27
C ASP A 3 2.11 19.09 -2.50
N GLU A 4 3.03 18.18 -2.15
CA GLU A 4 2.70 16.98 -1.37
C GLU A 4 2.34 17.33 0.07
N VAL A 5 3.06 18.29 0.67
CA VAL A 5 2.77 18.79 2.02
C VAL A 5 1.41 19.49 2.05
N ILE A 6 1.13 20.34 1.05
CA ILE A 6 -0.17 21.02 0.92
C ILE A 6 -1.28 19.98 0.76
N LYS A 7 -1.11 18.97 -0.11
CA LYS A 7 -2.08 17.89 -0.31
C LYS A 7 -2.31 17.09 0.98
N SER A 8 -1.25 16.76 1.73
CA SER A 8 -1.34 16.09 3.04
C SER A 8 -2.11 16.90 4.08
N LEU A 9 -1.92 18.22 4.12
CA LEU A 9 -2.68 19.10 5.00
C LEU A 9 -4.14 19.20 4.58
N GLN A 10 -4.43 19.41 3.29
CA GLN A 10 -5.80 19.50 2.78
C GLN A 10 -6.62 18.24 3.06
N VAL A 11 -6.07 17.06 2.74
CA VAL A 11 -6.75 15.79 3.00
C VAL A 11 -6.89 15.54 4.49
N GLY A 12 -5.85 15.86 5.26
CA GLY A 12 -5.87 15.80 6.71
C GLY A 12 -7.00 16.62 7.32
N ILE A 13 -7.10 17.90 6.94
CA ILE A 13 -8.11 18.85 7.44
C ILE A 13 -9.50 18.32 7.11
N ALA A 14 -9.74 17.92 5.86
CA ALA A 14 -11.02 17.39 5.44
C ALA A 14 -11.47 16.17 6.26
N ARG A 15 -10.54 15.29 6.64
CA ARG A 15 -10.84 14.07 7.42
C ARG A 15 -10.99 14.32 8.92
N ARG A 16 -10.20 15.23 9.49
CA ARG A 16 -9.93 15.26 10.95
C ARG A 16 -10.00 16.66 11.57
N TRP A 17 -10.65 17.63 10.92
CA TRP A 17 -10.71 18.99 11.48
C TRP A 17 -11.37 19.03 12.87
N GLN A 18 -12.44 18.26 13.12
CA GLN A 18 -13.13 18.23 14.41
C GLN A 18 -12.24 17.65 15.52
N SER A 19 -11.59 16.51 15.27
CA SER A 19 -10.68 15.89 16.23
C SER A 19 -9.42 16.73 16.43
N GLY A 20 -8.92 17.36 15.36
CA GLY A 20 -7.82 18.31 15.42
C GLY A 20 -8.16 19.52 16.29
N LEU A 21 -9.36 20.08 16.15
CA LEU A 21 -9.83 21.19 16.99
C LEU A 21 -9.96 20.76 18.45
N ALA A 22 -10.51 19.58 18.71
CA ALA A 22 -10.63 19.03 20.07
C ALA A 22 -9.25 18.87 20.74
N GLU A 23 -8.25 18.38 20.01
CA GLU A 23 -6.86 18.25 20.49
C GLU A 23 -6.20 19.61 20.73
N ALA A 24 -6.42 20.58 19.83
CA ALA A 24 -5.93 21.94 20.00
C ALA A 24 -6.52 22.61 21.26
N LEU A 25 -7.83 22.46 21.47
CA LEU A 25 -8.53 22.94 22.66
C LEU A 25 -8.09 22.19 23.92
N SER A 26 -7.82 20.89 23.83
CA SER A 26 -7.30 20.08 24.94
C SER A 26 -5.94 20.59 25.41
N VAL A 27 -5.03 20.88 24.49
CA VAL A 27 -3.70 21.44 24.82
C VAL A 27 -3.84 22.85 25.40
N ALA A 28 -4.67 23.70 24.81
CA ALA A 28 -4.93 25.04 25.34
C ALA A 28 -5.52 24.98 26.76
N GLY A 29 -6.48 24.08 26.99
CA GLY A 29 -7.07 23.84 28.30
C GLY A 29 -6.06 23.31 29.33
N ALA A 30 -5.15 22.42 28.93
CA ALA A 30 -4.09 21.92 29.81
C ALA A 30 -3.12 23.04 30.22
N ILE A 31 -2.73 23.91 29.29
CA ILE A 31 -1.88 25.08 29.58
C ILE A 31 -2.62 26.04 30.53
N TRP A 32 -3.90 26.30 30.26
CA TRP A 32 -4.73 27.13 31.14
C TRP A 32 -4.81 26.57 32.56
N LEU A 33 -5.06 25.27 32.72
CA LEU A 33 -5.17 24.63 34.02
C LEU A 33 -3.87 24.73 34.84
N ILE A 34 -2.71 24.52 34.19
CA ILE A 34 -1.40 24.70 34.84
C ILE A 34 -1.19 26.17 35.24
N THR A 35 -1.60 27.09 34.36
CA THR A 35 -1.46 28.53 34.61
C THR A 35 -2.31 28.96 35.80
N GLU A 36 -3.58 28.55 35.86
CA GLU A 36 -4.48 28.88 36.97
C GLU A 36 -4.00 28.32 38.31
N ILE A 37 -3.50 27.08 38.34
CA ILE A 37 -2.89 26.52 39.55
C ILE A 37 -1.68 27.35 39.99
N SER A 38 -0.85 27.78 39.03
CA SER A 38 0.38 28.54 39.31
C SER A 38 0.09 29.96 39.81
N THR A 39 -0.87 30.66 39.20
CA THR A 39 -1.26 32.02 39.60
C THR A 39 -1.97 32.03 40.96
N LYS A 40 -2.73 30.99 41.29
CA LYS A 40 -3.35 30.86 42.62
C LYS A 40 -2.36 30.58 43.75
N VAL A 41 -1.20 30.01 43.43
CA VAL A 41 -0.17 29.66 44.42
C VAL A 41 0.89 30.75 44.55
N SER A 42 1.07 31.62 43.54
CA SER A 42 2.14 32.61 43.50
C SER A 42 1.70 33.95 42.90
N ASP A 43 1.75 35.00 43.73
CA ASP A 43 1.49 36.39 43.31
C ASP A 43 2.46 36.84 42.21
N THR A 44 3.72 36.38 42.26
CA THR A 44 4.73 36.66 41.22
C THR A 44 4.32 36.11 39.86
N ALA A 45 3.75 34.90 39.83
CA ALA A 45 3.25 34.29 38.60
C ALA A 45 2.02 35.04 38.07
N GLU A 46 1.12 35.48 38.96
CA GLU A 46 -0.04 36.28 38.58
C GLU A 46 0.37 37.62 37.95
N HIS A 47 1.30 38.34 38.57
CA HIS A 47 1.83 39.59 38.02
C HIS A 47 2.53 39.36 36.67
N TRP A 48 3.35 38.32 36.54
CA TRP A 48 4.06 38.02 35.31
C TRP A 48 3.10 37.75 34.13
N VAL A 49 2.05 36.96 34.35
CA VAL A 49 1.04 36.66 33.31
C VAL A 49 0.27 37.93 32.90
N LYS A 50 -0.03 38.83 33.85
CA LYS A 50 -0.67 40.12 33.55
C LYS A 50 0.23 41.03 32.72
N ASP A 51 1.51 41.14 33.08
CA ASP A 51 2.48 41.98 32.39
C ASP A 51 2.81 41.47 30.98
N HIS A 52 2.78 40.15 30.78
CA HIS A 52 3.14 39.49 29.51
C HIS A 52 1.95 38.85 28.79
N GLY A 53 0.72 39.29 29.07
CA GLY A 53 -0.51 38.63 28.57
C GLY A 53 -0.56 38.42 27.06
N ASN A 54 -0.01 39.35 26.26
CA ASN A 54 0.07 39.21 24.81
C ASN A 54 1.02 38.08 24.38
N HIS A 55 2.18 37.96 25.04
CA HIS A 55 3.14 36.88 24.74
C HIS A 55 2.61 35.52 25.20
N TYR A 56 1.95 35.47 26.36
CA TYR A 56 1.31 34.27 26.87
C TYR A 56 0.19 33.77 25.94
N SER A 57 -0.72 34.65 25.52
CA SER A 57 -1.80 34.28 24.58
C SER A 57 -1.26 33.86 23.22
N ALA A 58 -0.24 34.55 22.70
CA ALA A 58 0.45 34.13 21.47
C ALA A 58 1.08 32.74 21.62
N PHE A 59 1.72 32.44 22.75
CA PHE A 59 2.28 31.12 23.04
C PHE A 59 1.21 30.01 23.05
N VAL A 60 0.08 30.24 23.72
CA VAL A 60 -1.04 29.27 23.75
C VAL A 60 -1.59 29.04 22.34
N LEU A 61 -1.80 30.11 21.57
CA LEU A 61 -2.30 30.00 20.20
C LEU A 61 -1.33 29.26 19.28
N VAL A 62 -0.03 29.56 19.35
CA VAL A 62 1.00 28.90 18.53
C VAL A 62 1.11 27.42 18.90
N THR A 63 1.13 27.08 20.20
CA THR A 63 1.20 25.68 20.64
C THR A 63 -0.04 24.89 20.22
N ALA A 64 -1.24 25.46 20.36
CA ALA A 64 -2.49 24.88 19.90
C ALA A 64 -2.51 24.70 18.36
N ALA A 65 -2.04 25.69 17.60
CA ALA A 65 -1.93 25.62 16.14
C ALA A 65 -0.94 24.54 15.69
N ILE A 66 0.23 24.43 16.34
CA ILE A 66 1.22 23.38 16.06
C ILE A 66 0.60 22.00 16.32
N TRP A 67 -0.11 21.83 17.43
CA TRP A 67 -0.78 20.56 17.75
C TRP A 67 -1.90 20.22 16.76
N PHE A 68 -2.71 21.22 16.37
CA PHE A 68 -3.72 21.07 15.33
C PHE A 68 -3.09 20.58 14.02
N ILE A 69 -2.08 21.30 13.52
CA ILE A 69 -1.40 20.97 12.26
C ILE A 69 -0.81 19.56 12.34
N LYS A 70 -0.13 19.21 13.44
CA LYS A 70 0.47 17.88 13.64
C LYS A 70 -0.56 16.76 13.66
N HIS A 71 -1.69 16.95 14.34
CA HIS A 71 -2.76 15.94 14.43
C HIS A 71 -3.41 15.71 13.06
N VAL A 72 -3.68 16.82 12.38
CA VAL A 72 -4.43 16.85 11.12
C VAL A 72 -3.57 16.40 9.94
N TYR A 73 -2.26 16.70 9.92
CA TYR A 73 -1.35 16.35 8.82
C TYR A 73 -1.44 14.89 8.42
N GLU A 74 -1.81 14.57 7.18
CA GLU A 74 -1.93 13.19 6.73
C GLU A 74 -0.57 12.59 6.32
N VAL A 75 -0.18 11.48 6.95
CA VAL A 75 1.10 10.82 6.63
C VAL A 75 1.04 10.09 5.30
N ARG A 76 2.17 10.09 4.57
CA ARG A 76 2.29 9.46 3.25
C ARG A 76 3.01 8.10 3.29
N SER A 77 3.59 7.75 4.44
CA SER A 77 4.19 6.45 4.71
C SER A 77 3.94 6.04 6.16
N VAL A 78 3.69 4.76 6.37
CA VAL A 78 3.68 4.13 7.68
C VAL A 78 4.49 2.85 7.61
N SER A 79 5.17 2.53 8.71
CA SER A 79 5.82 1.23 8.86
C SER A 79 5.57 0.63 10.22
N PHE A 80 5.57 -0.69 10.27
CA PHE A 80 5.46 -1.49 11.47
C PHE A 80 6.16 -2.83 11.25
N ASN A 81 6.66 -3.41 12.34
CA ASN A 81 7.26 -4.74 12.28
C ASN A 81 6.17 -5.77 12.41
N LEU A 82 6.31 -6.86 11.65
CA LEU A 82 5.43 -7.99 11.75
C LEU A 82 5.68 -8.70 13.09
N PRO A 83 4.66 -8.94 13.92
CA PRO A 83 4.84 -9.70 15.15
C PRO A 83 5.49 -11.05 14.84
N THR A 84 6.38 -11.53 15.71
CA THR A 84 7.03 -12.86 15.63
C THR A 84 8.03 -13.05 14.48
N THR A 85 8.32 -12.04 13.66
CA THR A 85 9.36 -12.13 12.61
C THR A 85 10.20 -10.85 12.54
N ASN A 86 11.33 -10.88 11.83
CA ASN A 86 12.15 -9.71 11.53
C ASN A 86 11.67 -8.93 10.29
N THR A 87 10.48 -9.26 9.76
CA THR A 87 9.89 -8.61 8.59
C THR A 87 9.35 -7.23 8.96
N LYS A 88 9.82 -6.20 8.26
CA LYS A 88 9.23 -4.85 8.32
C LYS A 88 8.20 -4.68 7.20
N ILE A 89 6.97 -4.35 7.56
CA ILE A 89 5.94 -3.91 6.60
C ILE A 89 6.01 -2.40 6.48
N GLU A 90 6.14 -1.91 5.26
CA GLU A 90 6.02 -0.51 4.90
C GLU A 90 4.82 -0.31 3.99
N ILE A 91 4.04 0.74 4.22
CA ILE A 91 2.93 1.13 3.34
C ILE A 91 3.17 2.58 2.98
N ARG A 92 3.33 2.89 1.69
CA ARG A 92 3.56 4.25 1.21
C ARG A 92 2.81 4.53 -0.09
N TYR A 93 2.53 5.80 -0.33
CA TYR A 93 2.01 6.24 -1.62
C TYR A 93 3.14 6.42 -2.63
N GLY A 94 2.95 5.95 -3.86
CA GLY A 94 3.97 6.03 -4.89
C GLY A 94 3.68 5.22 -6.14
N ASP A 95 4.74 4.95 -6.89
CA ASP A 95 4.72 4.16 -8.12
C ASP A 95 5.61 2.92 -7.95
N LEU A 96 5.01 1.74 -8.15
CA LEU A 96 5.68 0.45 -7.97
C LEU A 96 6.94 0.33 -8.84
N PHE A 97 6.91 0.86 -10.06
CA PHE A 97 8.04 0.74 -11.00
C PHE A 97 9.24 1.62 -10.65
N LYS A 98 9.08 2.56 -9.70
CA LYS A 98 10.20 3.38 -9.19
C LYS A 98 10.93 2.71 -8.03
N GLU A 99 10.45 1.56 -7.57
CA GLU A 99 11.00 0.87 -6.41
C GLU A 99 12.22 0.01 -6.76
N GLN A 100 13.31 0.22 -6.03
CA GLN A 100 14.55 -0.58 -6.14
C GLN A 100 14.46 -1.86 -5.29
N THR A 101 13.44 -2.67 -5.57
CA THR A 101 13.18 -3.94 -4.88
C THR A 101 12.67 -4.97 -5.89
N GLY A 102 12.46 -6.22 -5.47
CA GLY A 102 11.62 -7.11 -6.27
C GLY A 102 10.18 -6.62 -6.34
N TRP A 103 9.42 -7.02 -7.35
CA TRP A 103 8.03 -6.62 -7.53
C TRP A 103 7.10 -7.83 -7.55
N LEU A 104 5.96 -7.73 -6.88
CA LEU A 104 4.85 -8.66 -7.04
C LEU A 104 3.75 -7.98 -7.86
N ILE A 105 3.43 -8.52 -9.04
CA ILE A 105 2.41 -7.98 -9.93
C ILE A 105 1.39 -9.08 -10.22
N GLY A 106 0.12 -8.74 -10.02
CA GLY A 106 -0.97 -9.63 -10.36
C GLY A 106 -1.34 -9.54 -11.84
N VAL A 107 -1.49 -10.70 -12.47
CA VAL A 107 -1.85 -10.88 -13.89
C VAL A 107 -3.04 -11.83 -14.05
N GLY A 108 -3.54 -11.97 -15.29
CA GLY A 108 -4.56 -12.96 -15.62
C GLY A 108 -4.01 -14.38 -15.64
N GLU A 109 -4.88 -15.38 -15.46
CA GLU A 109 -4.55 -16.82 -15.44
C GLU A 109 -3.88 -17.35 -16.73
N PHE A 110 -3.83 -16.56 -17.79
CA PHE A 110 -3.18 -16.89 -19.07
C PHE A 110 -1.81 -16.21 -19.24
N PHE A 111 -1.44 -15.28 -18.36
CA PHE A 111 -0.22 -14.47 -18.50
C PHE A 111 -0.10 -13.80 -19.88
N ASP A 112 -1.19 -13.21 -20.38
CA ASP A 112 -1.25 -12.63 -21.73
C ASP A 112 -0.15 -11.57 -21.96
N SER A 113 0.51 -11.61 -23.12
CA SER A 113 1.55 -10.62 -23.49
C SER A 113 1.02 -9.48 -24.37
N ALA A 114 -0.15 -9.66 -24.99
CA ALA A 114 -0.71 -8.71 -25.94
C ALA A 114 -1.35 -7.50 -25.24
N VAL A 115 -0.62 -6.38 -25.25
CA VAL A 115 -1.10 -5.10 -24.74
C VAL A 115 -2.10 -4.47 -25.71
N GLY A 116 -3.23 -4.01 -25.19
CA GLY A 116 -4.35 -3.47 -25.97
C GLY A 116 -5.68 -4.03 -25.48
N GLN A 117 -6.28 -4.91 -26.29
CA GLN A 117 -7.62 -5.47 -26.03
C GLN A 117 -7.65 -6.42 -24.83
N VAL A 118 -6.57 -7.18 -24.61
CA VAL A 118 -6.50 -8.22 -23.57
C VAL A 118 -5.86 -7.68 -22.30
N VAL A 119 -4.69 -7.05 -22.44
CA VAL A 119 -3.99 -6.40 -21.34
C VAL A 119 -4.07 -4.89 -21.52
N SER A 120 -4.77 -4.20 -20.63
CA SER A 120 -4.85 -2.74 -20.68
C SER A 120 -3.47 -2.11 -20.49
N LYS A 121 -3.11 -1.15 -21.36
CA LYS A 121 -1.90 -0.30 -21.24
C LYS A 121 -1.76 0.38 -19.88
N ASN A 122 -2.90 0.73 -19.27
CA ASN A 122 -2.92 1.44 -17.99
C ASN A 122 -2.83 0.49 -16.78
N SER A 123 -2.97 -0.82 -16.97
CA SER A 123 -2.79 -1.82 -15.90
C SER A 123 -1.31 -1.96 -15.54
N LEU A 124 -1.02 -2.44 -14.33
CA LEU A 124 0.36 -2.76 -13.94
C LEU A 124 0.96 -3.84 -14.84
N HIS A 125 0.15 -4.78 -15.32
CA HIS A 125 0.60 -5.79 -16.28
C HIS A 125 1.04 -5.17 -17.61
N GLY A 126 0.23 -4.27 -18.17
CA GLY A 126 0.57 -3.55 -19.41
C GLY A 126 1.79 -2.63 -19.23
N LYS A 127 1.82 -1.85 -18.13
CA LYS A 127 2.95 -0.99 -17.79
C LYS A 127 4.25 -1.78 -17.57
N LEU A 128 4.18 -3.00 -17.05
CA LEU A 128 5.35 -3.86 -16.95
C LEU A 128 5.91 -4.19 -18.34
N ILE A 129 5.05 -4.62 -19.27
CA ILE A 129 5.44 -4.96 -20.64
C ILE A 129 6.01 -3.71 -21.35
N ASP A 130 5.32 -2.58 -21.24
CA ASP A 130 5.75 -1.32 -21.88
C ASP A 130 7.06 -0.80 -21.28
N ASN A 131 7.19 -0.71 -19.94
CA ASN A 131 8.32 -0.05 -19.29
C ASN A 131 9.56 -0.93 -19.12
N VAL A 132 9.39 -2.23 -18.87
CA VAL A 132 10.52 -3.15 -18.59
C VAL A 132 10.96 -3.88 -19.85
N TYR A 133 10.02 -4.20 -20.72
CA TYR A 133 10.28 -4.93 -21.96
C TYR A 133 10.24 -4.04 -23.20
N ASN A 134 10.13 -2.71 -23.04
CA ASN A 134 10.04 -1.73 -24.13
C ASN A 134 8.90 -2.04 -25.13
N GLY A 135 7.80 -2.63 -24.63
CA GLY A 135 6.68 -3.07 -25.45
C GLY A 135 6.92 -4.37 -26.23
N ASP A 136 8.05 -5.06 -26.01
CA ASP A 136 8.36 -6.34 -26.64
C ASP A 136 7.56 -7.49 -25.99
N ALA A 137 6.35 -7.68 -26.50
CA ALA A 137 5.42 -8.71 -26.06
C ALA A 137 5.96 -10.14 -26.30
N ASP A 138 6.75 -10.35 -27.35
CA ASP A 138 7.30 -11.67 -27.68
C ASP A 138 8.42 -12.06 -26.72
N ARG A 139 9.30 -11.11 -26.38
CA ARG A 139 10.31 -11.30 -25.34
C ARG A 139 9.68 -11.61 -23.98
N PHE A 140 8.67 -10.84 -23.59
CA PHE A 140 7.93 -11.11 -22.35
C PHE A 140 7.32 -12.52 -22.38
N ARG A 141 6.63 -12.88 -23.47
CA ARG A 141 6.01 -14.20 -23.63
C ARG A 141 7.03 -15.34 -23.54
N GLY A 142 8.15 -15.24 -24.23
CA GLY A 142 9.20 -16.26 -24.21
C GLY A 142 9.77 -16.51 -22.81
N LEU A 143 9.99 -15.44 -22.03
CA LEU A 143 10.46 -15.56 -20.65
C LEU A 143 9.42 -16.20 -19.73
N VAL A 144 8.15 -15.81 -19.87
CA VAL A 144 7.06 -16.40 -19.10
C VAL A 144 6.84 -17.87 -19.48
N ASP A 145 6.91 -18.23 -20.76
CA ASP A 145 6.79 -19.62 -21.20
C ASP A 145 7.90 -20.51 -20.66
N ALA A 146 9.14 -20.01 -20.61
CA ALA A 146 10.27 -20.74 -20.05
C ALA A 146 10.04 -21.12 -18.57
N GLU A 147 9.51 -20.18 -17.77
CA GLU A 147 9.18 -20.42 -16.36
C GLU A 147 7.94 -21.30 -16.15
N LEU A 148 7.06 -21.41 -17.15
CA LEU A 148 5.86 -22.25 -17.09
C LEU A 148 6.09 -23.68 -17.59
N VAL A 149 7.31 -24.03 -18.04
CA VAL A 149 7.65 -25.40 -18.44
C VAL A 149 7.46 -26.36 -17.26
N GLY A 150 6.62 -27.39 -17.46
CA GLY A 150 6.32 -28.38 -16.42
C GLY A 150 5.26 -27.95 -15.40
N VAL A 151 4.80 -26.70 -15.45
CA VAL A 151 3.67 -26.23 -14.63
C VAL A 151 2.37 -26.78 -15.21
N LYS A 152 1.53 -27.37 -14.35
CA LYS A 152 0.23 -27.91 -14.78
C LYS A 152 -0.69 -26.78 -15.24
N GLY A 153 -1.06 -26.82 -16.51
CA GLY A 153 -2.03 -25.91 -17.12
C GLY A 153 -3.23 -26.66 -17.69
N THR A 154 -4.35 -25.95 -17.84
CA THR A 154 -5.55 -26.44 -18.54
C THR A 154 -5.67 -25.77 -19.90
N ARG A 155 -5.76 -26.55 -20.98
CA ARG A 155 -5.96 -26.01 -22.32
C ARG A 155 -7.41 -25.56 -22.50
N THR A 156 -7.61 -24.37 -23.07
CA THR A 156 -8.93 -23.80 -23.35
C THR A 156 -9.10 -23.52 -24.84
N GLN A 157 -10.37 -23.38 -25.25
CA GLN A 157 -10.73 -22.90 -26.58
C GLN A 157 -11.08 -21.41 -26.46
N ARG A 158 -10.08 -20.54 -26.66
CA ARG A 158 -10.25 -19.10 -26.85
C ARG A 158 -9.73 -18.69 -28.24
N SER A 159 -10.23 -17.55 -28.73
CA SER A 159 -9.94 -17.00 -30.06
C SER A 159 -8.48 -16.53 -30.26
N ILE A 160 -7.74 -16.35 -29.16
CA ILE A 160 -6.40 -15.75 -29.17
C ILE A 160 -5.41 -16.58 -28.33
N SER A 161 -4.12 -16.39 -28.56
CA SER A 161 -3.06 -17.03 -27.77
C SER A 161 -2.69 -16.19 -26.53
N PRO A 162 -2.22 -16.82 -25.43
CA PRO A 162 -2.05 -18.26 -25.24
C PRO A 162 -3.36 -18.99 -24.89
N LYS A 163 -3.43 -20.28 -25.24
CA LYS A 163 -4.61 -21.15 -24.98
C LYS A 163 -4.50 -21.95 -23.68
N MET A 164 -3.39 -21.83 -22.95
CA MET A 164 -3.20 -22.52 -21.67
C MET A 164 -3.53 -21.55 -20.54
N LYS A 165 -4.43 -21.94 -19.65
CA LYS A 165 -4.65 -21.25 -18.37
C LYS A 165 -4.01 -22.00 -17.22
N TYR A 166 -3.62 -21.27 -16.20
CA TYR A 166 -3.00 -21.81 -14.99
C TYR A 166 -3.88 -21.55 -13.78
N GLU A 167 -3.68 -22.33 -12.71
CA GLU A 167 -4.44 -22.14 -11.48
C GLU A 167 -4.12 -20.78 -10.84
N ILE A 168 -5.12 -20.19 -10.18
CA ILE A 168 -4.94 -18.95 -9.40
C ILE A 168 -3.89 -19.20 -8.31
N GLY A 169 -2.97 -18.25 -8.13
CA GLY A 169 -1.81 -18.39 -7.25
C GLY A 169 -0.56 -18.94 -7.94
N THR A 170 -0.67 -19.52 -9.14
CA THR A 170 0.50 -19.82 -9.98
C THR A 170 1.32 -18.56 -10.16
N THR A 171 2.61 -18.63 -9.83
CA THR A 171 3.50 -17.46 -9.83
C THR A 171 4.74 -17.73 -10.66
N VAL A 172 4.94 -16.94 -11.71
CA VAL A 172 6.13 -16.95 -12.58
C VAL A 172 7.16 -15.97 -12.03
N VAL A 173 8.44 -16.35 -12.04
CA VAL A 173 9.54 -15.53 -11.48
C VAL A 173 10.47 -15.07 -12.59
N LEU A 174 10.43 -13.79 -12.91
CA LEU A 174 11.25 -13.19 -13.96
C LEU A 174 12.44 -12.44 -13.36
N ALA A 175 13.60 -12.51 -14.02
CA ALA A 175 14.75 -11.69 -13.66
C ALA A 175 14.52 -10.22 -14.06
N ASN A 176 14.89 -9.29 -13.18
CA ASN A 176 14.84 -7.85 -13.43
C ASN A 176 16.05 -7.16 -12.80
N GLY A 177 17.18 -7.14 -13.53
CA GLY A 177 18.44 -6.64 -13.01
C GLY A 177 18.89 -7.41 -11.77
N ALA A 178 19.13 -6.69 -10.67
CA ALA A 178 19.49 -7.27 -9.37
C ALA A 178 18.29 -7.83 -8.58
N HIS A 179 17.07 -7.63 -9.07
CA HIS A 179 15.83 -8.01 -8.40
C HIS A 179 15.02 -9.00 -9.23
N LYS A 180 13.90 -9.47 -8.67
CA LYS A 180 12.98 -10.42 -9.30
C LYS A 180 11.59 -9.81 -9.44
N VAL A 181 10.89 -10.15 -10.51
CA VAL A 181 9.47 -9.82 -10.72
C VAL A 181 8.66 -11.10 -10.61
N PHE A 182 7.79 -11.14 -9.62
CA PHE A 182 6.84 -12.21 -9.36
C PHE A 182 5.52 -11.86 -10.04
N LEU A 183 5.15 -12.64 -11.05
CA LEU A 183 3.88 -12.50 -11.75
C LEU A 183 2.93 -13.55 -11.23
N VAL A 184 1.88 -13.14 -10.51
CA VAL A 184 0.92 -14.08 -9.94
C VAL A 184 -0.39 -14.08 -10.73
N ALA A 185 -0.88 -15.26 -11.09
CA ALA A 185 -2.22 -15.45 -11.61
C ALA A 185 -3.24 -15.06 -10.53
N MET A 186 -3.83 -13.87 -10.65
CA MET A 186 -4.75 -13.30 -9.65
C MET A 186 -6.19 -13.17 -10.13
N SER A 187 -6.45 -13.42 -11.42
CA SER A 187 -7.77 -13.17 -12.01
C SER A 187 -8.10 -14.20 -13.08
N ARG A 188 -9.39 -14.51 -13.17
CA ARG A 188 -9.95 -15.35 -14.22
C ARG A 188 -10.26 -14.51 -15.44
N THR A 189 -10.09 -15.07 -16.63
CA THR A 189 -10.33 -14.34 -17.88
C THR A 189 -11.55 -14.92 -18.58
N HIS A 190 -12.53 -14.07 -18.88
CA HIS A 190 -13.68 -14.48 -19.67
C HIS A 190 -13.23 -14.80 -21.11
N LEU A 191 -13.53 -16.00 -21.60
CA LEU A 191 -12.94 -16.50 -22.86
C LEU A 191 -13.34 -15.69 -24.09
N GLU A 192 -14.58 -15.17 -24.11
CA GLU A 192 -15.10 -14.38 -25.24
C GLU A 192 -14.76 -12.89 -25.15
N THR A 193 -14.94 -12.27 -23.97
CA THR A 193 -14.80 -10.81 -23.81
C THR A 193 -13.40 -10.39 -23.40
N HIS A 194 -12.55 -11.33 -23.01
CA HIS A 194 -11.20 -11.13 -22.47
C HIS A 194 -11.15 -10.28 -21.19
N LYS A 195 -12.30 -10.02 -20.57
CA LYS A 195 -12.36 -9.29 -19.30
C LYS A 195 -11.82 -10.15 -18.17
N ALA A 196 -10.90 -9.58 -17.40
CA ALA A 196 -10.38 -10.16 -16.18
C ALA A 196 -11.32 -9.88 -15.00
N SER A 197 -11.55 -10.87 -14.14
CA SER A 197 -12.31 -10.71 -12.91
C SER A 197 -11.66 -11.46 -11.75
N SER A 198 -11.84 -10.91 -10.55
CA SER A 198 -11.40 -11.51 -9.29
C SER A 198 -12.42 -11.24 -8.20
N ASP A 199 -12.43 -12.10 -7.17
CA ASP A 199 -13.17 -11.90 -5.94
C ASP A 199 -12.22 -12.04 -4.73
N VAL A 200 -12.76 -11.88 -3.52
CA VAL A 200 -11.98 -11.94 -2.27
C VAL A 200 -11.32 -13.32 -2.07
N PRO A 201 -12.03 -14.46 -2.23
CA PRO A 201 -11.41 -15.78 -2.16
C PRO A 201 -10.29 -16.00 -3.19
N THR A 202 -10.51 -15.58 -4.44
CA THR A 202 -9.53 -15.67 -5.53
C THR A 202 -8.29 -14.86 -5.19
N LEU A 203 -8.45 -13.62 -4.70
CA LEU A 203 -7.34 -12.79 -4.27
C LEU A 203 -6.57 -13.41 -3.11
N TRP A 204 -7.26 -14.02 -2.13
CA TRP A 204 -6.61 -14.70 -1.02
C TRP A 204 -5.74 -15.87 -1.49
N ILE A 205 -6.26 -16.71 -2.40
CA ILE A 205 -5.50 -17.82 -3.01
C ILE A 205 -4.29 -17.26 -3.78
N ALA A 206 -4.50 -16.21 -4.57
CA ALA A 206 -3.44 -15.56 -5.33
C ALA A 206 -2.32 -15.04 -4.42
N LEU A 207 -2.67 -14.31 -3.35
CA LEU A 207 -1.69 -13.80 -2.39
C LEU A 207 -0.93 -14.94 -1.70
N ARG A 208 -1.61 -16.04 -1.33
CA ARG A 208 -0.95 -17.20 -0.72
C ARG A 208 0.07 -17.84 -1.66
N GLY A 209 -0.28 -18.08 -2.92
CA GLY A 209 0.63 -18.64 -3.92
C GLY A 209 1.80 -17.69 -4.27
N ALA A 210 1.52 -16.39 -4.34
CA ALA A 210 2.56 -15.37 -4.52
C ALA A 210 3.56 -15.36 -3.37
N LEU A 211 3.08 -15.33 -2.12
CA LEU A 211 3.92 -15.28 -0.93
C LEU A 211 4.75 -16.57 -0.79
N GLU A 212 4.18 -17.72 -1.16
CA GLU A 212 4.92 -18.98 -1.26
C GLU A 212 6.04 -18.94 -2.30
N SER A 213 5.76 -18.42 -3.49
CA SER A 213 6.80 -18.25 -4.51
C SER A 213 7.89 -17.25 -4.07
N ILE A 214 7.51 -16.17 -3.38
CA ILE A 214 8.46 -15.19 -2.81
C ILE A 214 9.32 -15.85 -1.72
N HIS A 215 8.75 -16.70 -0.87
CA HIS A 215 9.50 -17.42 0.13
C HIS A 215 10.55 -18.35 -0.52
N ASN A 216 10.13 -19.13 -1.52
CA ASN A 216 10.97 -20.14 -2.14
C ASN A 216 12.03 -19.55 -3.08
N HIS A 217 11.73 -18.44 -3.77
CA HIS A 217 12.58 -17.89 -4.83
C HIS A 217 13.08 -16.47 -4.55
N GLY A 218 12.62 -15.79 -3.52
CA GLY A 218 12.96 -14.40 -3.23
C GLY A 218 14.30 -14.19 -2.53
N ASN A 219 14.93 -15.25 -2.01
CA ASN A 219 16.23 -15.19 -1.30
C ASN A 219 16.27 -14.15 -0.15
N GLY A 220 15.13 -13.84 0.46
CA GLY A 220 15.01 -12.83 1.51
C GLY A 220 15.17 -11.37 1.06
N ALA A 221 15.31 -11.11 -0.24
CA ALA A 221 15.45 -9.77 -0.79
C ALA A 221 14.16 -8.94 -0.63
N PRO A 222 14.25 -7.62 -0.39
CA PRO A 222 13.07 -6.77 -0.26
C PRO A 222 12.11 -6.89 -1.45
N ILE A 223 10.81 -6.90 -1.15
CA ILE A 223 9.75 -6.98 -2.16
C ILE A 223 8.78 -5.81 -2.01
N SER A 224 8.35 -5.27 -3.15
CA SER A 224 7.27 -4.30 -3.22
C SER A 224 6.08 -4.89 -3.96
N LEU A 225 4.88 -4.66 -3.45
CA LEU A 225 3.63 -5.08 -4.05
C LEU A 225 2.66 -3.91 -4.13
N PRO A 226 1.80 -3.84 -5.15
CA PRO A 226 0.79 -2.80 -5.23
C PRO A 226 -0.40 -3.13 -4.33
N LEU A 227 -1.40 -2.25 -4.32
CA LEU A 227 -2.75 -2.58 -3.85
C LEU A 227 -3.43 -3.55 -4.86
N ILE A 228 -2.96 -4.81 -4.90
CA ILE A 228 -3.41 -5.87 -5.84
C ILE A 228 -4.93 -6.03 -5.72
N GLY A 229 -5.65 -5.98 -6.84
CA GLY A 229 -7.11 -6.08 -6.86
C GLY A 229 -7.87 -4.75 -6.90
N ASN A 230 -7.19 -3.61 -6.81
CA ASN A 230 -7.78 -2.25 -6.87
C ASN A 230 -7.95 -1.69 -8.31
N GLY A 231 -7.81 -2.54 -9.33
CA GLY A 231 -7.69 -2.13 -10.74
C GLY A 231 -8.75 -2.75 -11.65
N GLN A 232 -8.42 -2.93 -12.92
CA GLN A 232 -9.35 -3.41 -13.96
C GLN A 232 -9.92 -4.82 -13.68
N SER A 233 -9.14 -5.70 -13.03
CA SER A 233 -9.60 -7.02 -12.58
C SER A 233 -10.42 -6.99 -11.28
N SER A 234 -10.85 -5.78 -10.85
CA SER A 234 -11.39 -5.37 -9.55
C SER A 234 -12.02 -6.49 -8.71
N VAL A 235 -11.58 -6.58 -7.44
CA VAL A 235 -12.27 -7.38 -6.40
C VAL A 235 -13.54 -6.68 -5.88
N ASN A 236 -13.80 -5.45 -6.34
CA ASN A 236 -14.95 -4.62 -6.01
C ASN A 236 -15.17 -4.40 -4.51
N ILE A 237 -14.07 -4.17 -3.78
CA ILE A 237 -14.08 -3.80 -2.36
C ILE A 237 -13.39 -2.46 -2.17
N ASP A 238 -13.74 -1.76 -1.10
CA ASP A 238 -13.13 -0.47 -0.77
C ASP A 238 -11.59 -0.60 -0.60
N PRO A 239 -10.79 0.36 -1.11
CA PRO A 239 -9.33 0.34 -1.00
C PRO A 239 -8.80 0.11 0.42
N GLN A 240 -9.49 0.61 1.46
CA GLN A 240 -9.13 0.41 2.86
C GLN A 240 -9.28 -1.06 3.26
N HIS A 241 -10.38 -1.71 2.87
CA HIS A 241 -10.62 -3.13 3.14
C HIS A 241 -9.67 -4.02 2.34
N LEU A 242 -9.35 -3.64 1.10
CA LEU A 242 -8.37 -4.33 0.29
C LEU A 242 -6.98 -4.30 0.92
N LEU A 243 -6.55 -3.14 1.41
CA LEU A 243 -5.28 -3.01 2.12
C LEU A 243 -5.25 -3.87 3.39
N ARG A 244 -6.34 -3.88 4.17
CA ARG A 244 -6.47 -4.75 5.35
C ARG A 244 -6.33 -6.22 4.97
N LEU A 245 -6.95 -6.65 3.87
CA LEU A 245 -6.88 -8.04 3.38
C LEU A 245 -5.44 -8.41 2.96
N ILE A 246 -4.75 -7.55 2.22
CA ILE A 246 -3.36 -7.79 1.80
C ILE A 246 -2.44 -7.88 3.03
N VAL A 247 -2.55 -6.93 3.96
CA VAL A 247 -1.76 -6.97 5.20
C VAL A 247 -2.06 -8.23 6.00
N LEU A 248 -3.34 -8.63 6.11
CA LEU A 248 -3.73 -9.85 6.79
C LEU A 248 -3.12 -11.10 6.14
N ALA A 249 -3.10 -11.18 4.81
CA ALA A 249 -2.48 -12.30 4.08
C ALA A 249 -0.97 -12.38 4.33
N ILE A 250 -0.27 -11.23 4.32
CA ILE A 250 1.16 -11.13 4.65
C ILE A 250 1.42 -11.60 6.08
N VAL A 251 0.59 -11.15 7.04
CA VAL A 251 0.73 -11.54 8.45
C VAL A 251 0.47 -13.03 8.65
N ASP A 252 -0.61 -13.58 8.06
CA ASP A 252 -0.96 -14.99 8.18
C ASP A 252 0.14 -15.89 7.59
N TYR A 253 0.69 -15.51 6.44
CA TYR A 253 1.77 -16.24 5.81
C TYR A 253 3.07 -16.12 6.61
N GLY A 254 3.46 -14.89 6.97
CA GLY A 254 4.72 -14.58 7.67
C GLY A 254 4.86 -15.24 9.05
N ARG A 255 3.74 -15.56 9.71
CA ARG A 255 3.77 -16.34 10.96
C ARG A 255 4.10 -17.81 10.77
N LYS A 256 3.78 -18.37 9.59
CA LYS A 256 3.94 -19.79 9.26
C LYS A 256 5.28 -20.06 8.57
N ALA A 257 5.71 -19.12 7.73
CA ALA A 257 6.94 -19.20 6.96
C ALA A 257 7.65 -17.84 6.98
N GLY A 258 8.98 -17.85 6.86
CA GLY A 258 9.75 -16.62 6.82
C GLY A 258 9.38 -15.74 5.61
N LEU A 259 9.31 -14.43 5.81
CA LEU A 259 9.20 -13.46 4.71
C LEU A 259 10.51 -12.68 4.57
N PRO A 260 10.71 -11.97 3.45
CA PRO A 260 11.81 -11.03 3.31
C PRO A 260 11.88 -10.02 4.46
N ASN A 261 13.06 -9.50 4.74
CA ASN A 261 13.25 -8.51 5.82
C ASN A 261 12.40 -7.24 5.62
N GLN A 262 11.99 -6.94 4.38
CA GLN A 262 11.14 -5.81 4.07
C GLN A 262 10.10 -6.16 2.99
N VAL A 263 8.83 -5.86 3.30
CA VAL A 263 7.70 -5.97 2.39
C VAL A 263 7.04 -4.59 2.29
N SER A 264 7.02 -3.98 1.11
CA SER A 264 6.49 -2.63 0.88
C SER A 264 5.21 -2.66 0.06
N ILE A 265 4.10 -2.20 0.62
CA ILE A 265 2.84 -2.03 -0.13
C ILE A 265 2.81 -0.62 -0.72
N ILE A 266 2.87 -0.53 -2.04
CA ILE A 266 2.87 0.72 -2.79
C ILE A 266 1.46 1.05 -3.23
N VAL A 267 0.90 2.08 -2.60
CA VAL A 267 -0.47 2.53 -2.84
C VAL A 267 -0.46 3.60 -3.93
N PRO A 268 -1.29 3.51 -4.98
CA PRO A 268 -1.38 4.55 -5.99
C PRO A 268 -1.75 5.90 -5.39
N GLU A 269 -1.20 6.97 -5.94
CA GLU A 269 -1.41 8.35 -5.47
C GLU A 269 -2.89 8.78 -5.49
N ASP A 270 -3.67 8.22 -6.40
CA ASP A 270 -5.11 8.47 -6.53
C ASP A 270 -5.90 8.00 -5.30
N CYS A 271 -5.39 6.99 -4.59
CA CYS A 271 -6.00 6.48 -3.36
C CYS A 271 -5.71 7.35 -2.13
N PHE A 272 -4.86 8.38 -2.22
CA PHE A 272 -4.47 9.22 -1.08
C PHE A 272 -5.68 9.87 -0.37
N ARG A 273 -6.72 10.23 -1.13
CA ARG A 273 -7.94 10.84 -0.59
C ARG A 273 -8.91 9.86 0.03
N VAL A 274 -8.88 8.59 -0.37
CA VAL A 274 -9.86 7.57 0.05
C VAL A 274 -9.29 6.67 1.14
N LEU A 275 -8.02 6.33 1.05
CA LEU A 275 -7.35 5.38 1.94
C LEU A 275 -6.68 6.11 3.12
N ASP A 276 -6.83 5.61 4.34
CA ASP A 276 -6.16 6.11 5.54
C ASP A 276 -5.20 5.05 6.08
N ILE A 277 -3.91 5.19 5.73
CA ILE A 277 -2.87 4.25 6.15
C ILE A 277 -2.56 4.32 7.66
N ARG A 278 -2.96 5.40 8.37
CA ARG A 278 -2.74 5.51 9.82
C ARG A 278 -3.59 4.52 10.59
N GLU A 279 -4.80 4.25 10.11
CA GLU A 279 -5.67 3.24 10.71
C GLU A 279 -5.02 1.86 10.68
N ILE A 280 -4.43 1.47 9.55
CA ILE A 280 -3.76 0.18 9.40
C ILE A 280 -2.62 0.05 10.41
N ARG A 281 -1.78 1.08 10.54
CA ARG A 281 -0.72 1.08 11.56
C ARG A 281 -1.28 0.94 12.97
N ARG A 282 -2.41 1.58 13.28
CA ARG A 282 -3.06 1.49 14.60
C ARG A 282 -3.57 0.07 14.88
N ASP A 283 -4.18 -0.57 13.89
CA ASP A 283 -4.75 -1.92 13.99
C ASP A 283 -3.67 -2.96 14.33
N TRP A 284 -2.46 -2.81 13.77
CA TRP A 284 -1.35 -3.76 13.94
C TRP A 284 -0.34 -3.40 15.03
N ARG A 285 -0.36 -2.16 15.56
CA ARG A 285 0.49 -1.75 16.69
C ARG A 285 -0.11 -2.08 18.07
N ARG A 286 -1.41 -2.35 18.16
CA ARG A 286 -2.15 -2.58 19.41
C ARG A 286 -2.10 -4.03 19.94
N ARG A 287 -1.07 -4.82 19.61
CA ARG A 287 -0.88 -6.16 20.18
C ARG A 287 0.53 -6.36 20.65
#